data_AF-A0A1H9GK11-F1
#
_entry.id   AF-A0A1H9GK11-F1
#
_cell.length_a   1.000
_cell.length_b   1.000
_cell.length_c   1.000
_cell.angle_alpha   90.00
_cell.angle_beta   90.00
_cell.angle_gamma   90.00
#
_symmetry.space_group_name_H-M   'P 1'
#
loop_
_entity.id
_entity.type
_entity.pdbx_description
1 polymer ?
#
loop_
_entity_poly.entity_id
_entity_poly.type
_entity_poly.pdbx_seq_one_letter_code
_entity_poly.pdbx_strand_id
1 'polypeptide(L)' 'RFLPKETSMKDVTEADCRRIQQWMNHYSRKVLDYETPYEVFIRCFYKERQARAHVPA' A
#
# COMPACT_ATOMS: atom_id res chain seq x y z
N ARG A 1 0.36 12.67 11.30
CA ARG A 1 -0.85 13.10 10.53
C ARG A 1 -2.09 12.30 10.92
N PHE A 2 -1.98 11.01 11.27
CA PHE A 2 -3.15 10.17 11.59
C PHE A 2 -3.28 9.84 13.08
N LEU A 3 -2.15 9.51 13.73
CA LEU A 3 -2.09 9.26 15.16
C LEU A 3 -1.29 10.41 15.81
N PRO A 4 -1.86 11.12 16.79
CA PRO A 4 -1.12 12.02 17.68
C PRO A 4 0.07 11.30 18.35
N LYS A 5 1.11 12.05 18.72
CA LYS A 5 2.32 11.47 19.34
C LYS A 5 2.03 10.76 20.67
N GLU A 6 1.08 11.28 21.43
CA GLU A 6 0.65 10.75 22.73
C GLU A 6 -0.39 9.63 22.61
N THR A 7 -0.73 9.19 21.39
CA THR A 7 -1.67 8.08 21.21
C THR A 7 -0.98 6.77 21.56
N SER A 8 -1.45 6.12 22.62
CA SER A 8 -1.02 4.77 22.98
C SER A 8 -1.41 3.78 21.89
N MET A 9 -0.50 2.87 21.54
CA MET A 9 -0.76 1.82 20.56
C MET A 9 -1.86 0.84 21.00
N LYS A 10 -2.19 0.80 22.30
CA LYS A 10 -3.32 0.00 22.81
C LYS A 10 -4.67 0.56 22.37
N ASP A 11 -4.73 1.86 22.08
CA ASP A 11 -5.96 2.56 21.73
C ASP A 11 -6.17 2.62 20.22
N VAL A 12 -5.19 2.14 19.43
CA VAL A 12 -5.28 2.10 17.97
C VAL A 12 -6.09 0.89 17.56
N THR A 13 -7.23 1.14 16.93
CA THR A 13 -8.12 0.07 16.46
C THR A 13 -7.67 -0.47 15.11
N GLU A 14 -8.13 -1.68 14.78
CA GLU A 14 -7.92 -2.22 13.44
C GLU A 14 -8.59 -1.36 12.34
N ALA A 15 -9.71 -0.71 12.68
CA ALA A 15 -10.39 0.22 11.77
C ALA A 15 -9.52 1.44 11.47
N ASP A 16 -8.81 1.97 12.47
CA ASP A 16 -7.82 3.03 12.27
C ASP A 16 -6.68 2.58 11.38
N CYS A 17 -6.14 1.39 11.64
CA CYS A 17 -5.10 0.79 10.81
C CYS A 17 -5.54 0.67 9.35
N ARG A 18 -6.76 0.17 9.08
CA ARG A 18 -7.29 0.04 7.72
C ARG A 18 -7.45 1.40 7.04
N ARG A 19 -8.01 2.38 7.75
CA ARG A 19 -8.20 3.74 7.24
C ARG A 19 -6.85 4.39 6.88
N ILE A 20 -5.85 4.25 7.75
CA ILE A 20 -4.50 4.78 7.52
C ILE A 20 -3.85 4.09 6.32
N GLN A 21 -3.94 2.76 6.24
CA GLN A 21 -3.40 2.00 5.11
C GLN A 21 -4.05 2.39 3.78
N GLN A 22 -5.39 2.48 3.74
CA GLN A 22 -6.09 2.97 2.55
C GLN A 22 -5.59 4.35 2.14
N TRP A 23 -5.51 5.29 3.08
CA TRP A 23 -5.01 6.63 2.78
C TRP A 23 -3.57 6.59 2.25
N MET A 24 -2.68 5.85 2.90
CA MET A 24 -1.27 5.76 2.52
C MET A 24 -1.10 5.18 1.12
N ASN A 25 -1.88 4.16 0.78
CA ASN A 25 -1.82 3.44 -0.49
C ASN A 25 -2.41 4.21 -1.66
N HIS A 26 -3.33 5.15 -1.41
CA HIS A 26 -3.95 6.01 -2.45
C HIS A 26 -3.29 7.40 -2.54
N TYR A 27 -2.36 7.73 -1.64
CA TYR A 27 -1.64 9.01 -1.72
C TYR A 27 -0.49 8.91 -2.73
N SER A 28 -0.44 9.85 -3.69
CA SER A 28 0.63 9.89 -4.70
C SER A 28 2.00 10.12 -4.08
N ARG A 29 3.03 9.45 -4.60
CA ARG A 29 4.41 9.59 -4.10
C ARG A 29 5.36 10.04 -5.20
N LYS A 30 6.17 11.06 -4.93
CA LYS A 30 7.17 11.57 -5.87
C LYS A 30 8.18 10.50 -6.33
N VAL A 31 8.56 9.58 -5.44
CA VAL A 31 9.48 8.47 -5.77
C VAL A 31 8.87 7.43 -6.72
N LEU A 32 7.55 7.42 -6.84
CA LEU A 32 6.80 6.57 -7.77
C LEU A 32 6.33 7.39 -8.98
N ASP A 33 7.07 8.44 -9.36
CA ASP A 33 6.69 9.35 -10.45
C ASP A 33 5.26 9.92 -10.30
N TYR A 34 4.88 10.19 -9.05
CA TYR A 34 3.54 10.65 -8.65
C TYR A 34 2.40 9.63 -8.82
N GLU A 35 2.70 8.36 -9.09
CA GLU A 35 1.74 7.27 -8.97
C GLU A 35 1.44 6.94 -7.50
N THR A 36 0.32 6.26 -7.27
CA THR A 36 -0.03 5.73 -5.95
C THR A 36 0.65 4.38 -5.71
N PRO A 37 1.05 4.06 -4.46
CA PRO A 37 1.55 2.74 -4.12
C PRO A 37 0.61 1.60 -4.54
N TYR A 38 -0.71 1.82 -4.50
CA TYR A 38 -1.70 0.85 -4.94
C TYR A 38 -1.59 0.52 -6.43
N GLU A 39 -1.54 1.53 -7.30
CA GLU A 39 -1.42 1.34 -8.76
C GLU A 39 -0.13 0.60 -9.11
N VAL A 40 0.98 1.02 -8.52
CA VAL A 40 2.29 0.39 -8.75
C VAL A 40 2.27 -1.07 -8.30
N PHE A 41 1.71 -1.35 -7.12
CA PHE A 41 1.60 -2.72 -6.62
C PHE A 41 0.78 -3.61 -7.57
N ILE A 42 -0.41 -3.16 -7.98
CA ILE A 42 -1.29 -3.92 -8.86
C ILE A 42 -0.59 -4.23 -10.20
N ARG A 43 0.06 -3.23 -10.80
CA ARG A 43 0.80 -3.39 -12.06
C ARG A 43 1.92 -4.42 -11.92
N CYS A 44 2.74 -4.30 -10.87
CA CYS A 44 3.85 -5.23 -10.61
C CYS A 44 3.35 -6.65 -10.32
N PHE A 45 2.30 -6.78 -9.51
CA PHE A 45 1.70 -8.05 -9.16
C PHE A 45 1.22 -8.83 -10.38
N TYR A 46 0.50 -8.18 -11.29
CA TYR A 46 0.06 -8.83 -12.53
C TYR A 46 1.20 -9.17 -13.47
N LYS A 47 2.20 -8.28 -13.60
CA LYS A 47 3.41 -8.53 -14.39
C LYS A 47 4.16 -9.77 -13.89
N GLU A 48 4.33 -9.89 -12.57
CA GLU A 48 5.00 -11.05 -11.96
C GLU A 48 4.21 -12.34 -12.20
N ARG A 49 2.87 -12.31 -12.03
CA ARG A 49 2.02 -13.47 -12.28
C ARG A 49 2.08 -13.94 -13.73
N GLN A 50 2.08 -13.01 -14.68
CA GLN A 50 2.19 -13.33 -16.11
C GLN A 50 3.56 -13.94 -16.42
N ALA A 51 4.64 -13.38 -15.86
CA ALA A 51 5.98 -13.92 -16.01
C ALA A 51 6.06 -15.36 -15.47
N ARG A 52 5.53 -15.63 -14.27
CA ARG A 52 5.50 -16.98 -13.67
C ARG A 52 4.68 -17.98 -14.51
N ALA A 53 3.59 -17.55 -15.13
CA ALA A 53 2.79 -18.41 -16.00
C ALA A 53 3.49 -18.78 -17.32
N HIS A 54 4.53 -18.03 -17.71
CA HIS A 54 5.28 -18.24 -18.95
C HIS A 54 6.60 -19.00 -18.77
N VAL A 55 6.97 -19.40 -17.55
CA VAL A 55 8.15 -20.24 -17.32
C VAL A 55 7.74 -21.71 -17.48
N PRO A 56 8.25 -22.44 -18.49
CA PRO A 56 8.02 -23.87 -18.61
C PRO A 56 8.73 -24.62 -17.46
N ALA A 57 8.10 -25.69 -17.00
CA ALA A 57 8.56 -26.55 -15.90
C ALA A 57 9.90 -27.24 -16.19
#